data_AF-A0A0G0ZJ46-F1
#
_entry.id   AF-A0A0G0ZJ46-F1
#
_cell.length_a   1.000
_cell.length_b   1.000
_cell.length_c   1.000
_cell.angle_alpha   90.00
_cell.angle_beta   90.00
_cell.angle_gamma   90.00
#
_symmetry.space_group_name_H-M   'P 1'
#
loop_
_entity.id
_entity.type
_entity.pdbx_description
1 polymer ?
#
loop_
_entity_poly.entity_id
_entity_poly.type
_entity_poly.pdbx_seq_one_letter_code
_entity_poly.pdbx_strand_id
1 'polypeptide(L)'
;MNNLSRYYTRMVRGNSLSWFFLLAVFIILIFAYIFFNGSTLEKPQSKLDNIVTPNITEAPPQEIAEGFPKDLPLNSKISITQSYEATYPNSSAEHATVEFISSKSAEVNYNFYLKWAKDNGWDVINSSDNGGFVSFLYFRKVSEQINITIRASAKTATSSDITISYVDLNK
;
A
#
# COMPACT_ATOMS: atom_id res chain seq x y z
N MET A 1 -26.36 -36.06 86.51
CA MET A 1 -25.17 -36.89 86.27
C MET A 1 -24.44 -36.37 85.04
N ASN A 2 -23.21 -35.91 85.25
CA ASN A 2 -22.03 -35.92 84.35
C ASN A 2 -22.00 -35.07 83.05
N ASN A 3 -21.32 -33.91 83.18
CA ASN A 3 -20.15 -33.44 82.41
C ASN A 3 -19.85 -34.08 81.04
N LEU A 4 -19.65 -33.23 80.02
CA LEU A 4 -18.54 -33.26 79.03
C LEU A 4 -18.51 -31.88 78.32
N SER A 5 -17.58 -30.99 78.69
CA SER A 5 -16.27 -30.78 78.05
C SER A 5 -16.37 -30.07 76.69
N ARG A 6 -16.07 -28.76 76.61
CA ARG A 6 -14.77 -28.21 76.14
C ARG A 6 -14.30 -28.84 74.83
N TYR A 7 -14.12 -28.06 73.77
CA TYR A 7 -12.81 -27.96 73.08
C TYR A 7 -12.70 -26.66 72.28
N TYR A 8 -11.81 -25.81 72.77
CA TYR A 8 -11.15 -24.71 72.07
C TYR A 8 -10.28 -25.26 70.91
N THR A 9 -10.21 -24.48 69.82
CA THR A 9 -9.03 -24.15 68.99
C THR A 9 -7.94 -25.20 68.72
N ARG A 10 -7.74 -25.55 67.43
CA ARG A 10 -6.43 -25.92 66.84
C ARG A 10 -6.50 -25.80 65.31
N MET A 11 -5.93 -24.75 64.72
CA MET A 11 -4.57 -24.73 64.17
C MET A 11 -4.42 -25.55 62.87
N VAL A 12 -4.36 -24.87 61.72
CA VAL A 12 -3.45 -25.26 60.62
C VAL A 12 -2.79 -23.99 60.09
N ARG A 13 -1.67 -23.63 60.73
CA ARG A 13 -0.63 -22.78 60.15
C ARG A 13 0.06 -23.64 59.09
N GLY A 14 -0.60 -23.81 57.94
CA GLY A 14 -0.14 -24.66 56.84
C GLY A 14 0.74 -23.87 55.88
N ASN A 15 2.06 -24.06 55.98
CA ASN A 15 3.14 -23.76 55.03
C ASN A 15 2.78 -22.91 53.79
N SER A 16 2.42 -21.64 53.99
CA SER A 16 2.20 -20.68 52.89
C SER A 16 3.45 -20.50 52.03
N LEU A 17 4.65 -20.76 52.58
CA LEU A 17 5.93 -20.67 51.89
C LEU A 17 6.06 -21.66 50.72
N SER A 18 5.41 -22.83 50.78
CA SER A 18 5.50 -23.84 49.71
C SER A 18 4.71 -23.45 48.46
N TRP A 19 3.63 -22.68 48.64
CA TRP A 19 2.78 -22.24 47.53
C TRP A 19 3.44 -21.13 46.70
N PHE A 20 4.13 -20.19 47.37
CA PHE A 20 4.88 -19.13 46.68
C PHE A 20 6.05 -19.69 45.86
N PHE A 21 6.70 -20.75 46.33
CA PHE A 21 7.76 -21.42 45.58
C PHE A 21 7.23 -22.07 44.29
N LEU A 22 6.09 -22.76 44.36
CA LEU A 22 5.45 -23.35 43.18
C LEU A 22 5.00 -22.29 42.16
N LEU A 23 4.46 -21.16 42.64
CA LEU A 23 4.07 -20.04 41.80
C LEU A 23 5.29 -19.43 41.07
N ALA A 24 6.41 -19.26 41.77
CA ALA A 24 7.63 -18.72 41.19
C ALA A 24 8.20 -19.63 40.10
N VAL A 25 8.24 -20.95 40.33
CA VAL A 25 8.69 -21.93 39.33
C VAL A 25 7.77 -21.90 38.10
N PHE A 26 6.46 -21.80 38.29
CA PHE A 26 5.50 -21.74 37.18
C PHE A 26 5.70 -20.48 36.32
N ILE A 27 5.95 -19.32 36.93
CA ILE A 27 6.24 -18.07 36.20
C ILE A 27 7.52 -18.19 35.38
N ILE A 28 8.59 -18.78 35.94
CA ILE A 28 9.86 -19.00 35.24
C ILE A 28 9.68 -19.89 34.02
N LEU A 29 8.85 -20.94 34.12
CA LEU A 29 8.56 -21.84 32.99
C LEU A 29 7.78 -21.12 31.87
N ILE A 30 6.85 -20.23 32.20
CA ILE A 30 6.14 -19.41 31.20
C ILE A 30 7.11 -18.46 30.49
N PHE A 31 7.97 -17.78 31.24
CA PHE A 31 8.98 -16.88 30.64
C PHE A 31 9.96 -17.64 29.75
N ALA A 32 10.42 -18.82 30.18
CA ALA A 32 11.26 -19.68 29.36
C ALA A 32 10.54 -20.09 28.07
N TYR A 33 9.28 -20.52 28.16
CA TYR A 33 8.49 -20.90 26.98
C TYR A 33 8.34 -19.74 25.99
N ILE A 34 8.01 -18.53 26.45
CA ILE A 34 7.88 -17.35 25.59
C ILE A 34 9.23 -16.97 24.97
N PHE A 35 10.32 -17.05 25.73
CA PHE A 35 11.65 -16.66 25.24
C PHE A 35 12.21 -17.66 24.22
N PHE A 36 11.99 -18.96 24.43
CA PHE A 36 12.44 -20.01 23.51
C PHE A 36 11.56 -20.13 22.26
N ASN A 37 10.25 -19.89 22.36
CA ASN A 37 9.35 -19.99 21.19
C ASN A 37 9.13 -18.65 20.47
N GLY A 38 9.52 -17.52 21.06
CA GLY A 38 9.30 -16.18 20.51
C GLY A 38 10.33 -15.73 19.46
N SER A 39 11.40 -16.48 19.22
CA SER A 39 12.44 -16.12 18.25
C SER A 39 12.26 -16.83 16.91
N THR A 40 11.11 -16.60 16.26
CA THR A 40 11.06 -16.75 14.80
C THR A 40 11.74 -15.52 14.21
N LEU A 41 13.07 -15.52 14.24
CA LEU A 41 13.88 -14.57 13.49
C LEU A 41 13.54 -14.80 12.01
N GLU A 42 12.92 -13.82 11.37
CA GLU A 42 12.76 -13.77 9.92
C GLU A 42 14.10 -14.12 9.29
N LYS A 43 14.16 -15.23 8.55
CA LYS A 43 15.33 -15.57 7.76
C LYS A 43 15.60 -14.37 6.83
N PRO A 44 16.85 -13.91 6.68
CA PRO A 44 17.17 -12.88 5.71
C PRO A 44 16.65 -13.34 4.34
N GLN A 45 15.77 -12.53 3.74
CA GLN A 45 15.21 -12.80 2.42
C GLN A 45 16.36 -13.14 1.46
N SER A 46 16.28 -14.32 0.84
CA SER A 46 17.17 -14.75 -0.24
C SER A 46 17.33 -13.61 -1.24
N LYS A 47 18.56 -13.31 -1.66
CA LYS A 47 18.81 -12.44 -2.82
C LYS A 47 17.93 -12.93 -3.97
N LEU A 48 17.06 -12.05 -4.47
CA LEU A 48 16.23 -12.29 -5.63
C LEU A 48 17.15 -12.23 -6.86
N ASP A 49 17.60 -13.38 -7.35
CA ASP A 49 18.34 -13.48 -8.62
C ASP A 49 17.43 -13.24 -9.86
N ASN A 50 16.16 -12.86 -9.65
CA ASN A 50 15.15 -12.61 -10.69
C ASN A 50 14.66 -11.14 -10.71
N ILE A 51 15.48 -10.17 -10.32
CA ILE A 51 15.11 -8.74 -10.49
C ILE A 51 15.30 -8.38 -11.96
N VAL A 52 14.19 -8.27 -12.70
CA VAL A 52 14.18 -7.72 -14.05
C VAL A 52 14.27 -6.20 -13.96
N THR A 53 15.42 -5.64 -14.34
CA THR A 53 15.60 -4.19 -14.44
C THR A 53 14.97 -3.68 -15.75
N PRO A 54 14.06 -2.69 -15.69
CA PRO A 54 13.49 -2.11 -16.91
C PRO A 54 14.51 -1.28 -17.68
N ASN A 55 14.38 -1.26 -19.01
CA ASN A 55 15.06 -0.28 -19.86
C ASN A 55 14.17 0.95 -19.97
N ILE A 56 14.64 2.08 -19.44
CA ILE A 56 13.89 3.35 -19.44
C ILE A 56 14.37 4.24 -20.59
N THR A 57 13.42 4.77 -21.36
CA THR A 57 13.67 5.79 -22.39
C THR A 57 12.87 7.04 -22.05
N GLU A 58 13.56 8.14 -21.75
CA GLU A 58 12.92 9.44 -21.47
C GLU A 58 12.54 10.14 -22.78
N ALA A 59 11.37 10.77 -22.78
CA ALA A 59 10.96 11.66 -23.86
C ALA A 59 11.73 12.99 -23.79
N PRO A 60 11.84 13.72 -24.91
CA PRO A 60 12.36 15.08 -24.89
C PRO A 60 11.56 16.00 -23.93
N PRO A 61 12.17 17.07 -23.41
CA PRO A 61 11.47 18.00 -22.53
C PRO A 61 10.19 18.55 -23.16
N GLN A 62 9.10 18.57 -22.38
CA GLN A 62 7.75 18.99 -22.82
C GLN A 62 7.06 18.07 -23.84
N GLU A 63 7.66 16.94 -24.19
CA GLU A 63 7.08 15.95 -25.11
C GLU A 63 6.52 14.73 -24.35
N ILE A 64 5.70 13.96 -25.06
CA ILE A 64 5.09 12.72 -24.55
C ILE A 64 5.86 11.56 -25.19
N ALA A 65 6.23 10.56 -24.39
CA ALA A 65 6.85 9.34 -24.87
C ALA A 65 5.93 8.63 -25.90
N GLU A 66 6.51 8.11 -26.98
CA GLU A 66 5.78 7.59 -28.15
C GLU A 66 4.78 6.46 -27.81
N GLY A 67 5.10 5.63 -26.83
CA GLY A 67 4.32 4.52 -26.30
C GLY A 67 3.16 4.93 -25.39
N PHE A 68 3.02 6.21 -25.03
CA PHE A 68 1.85 6.68 -24.30
C PHE A 68 0.60 6.70 -25.21
N PRO A 69 -0.57 6.20 -24.75
CA PRO A 69 -1.75 6.13 -25.59
C PRO A 69 -2.23 7.51 -26.07
N LYS A 70 -2.44 7.64 -27.38
CA LYS A 70 -2.87 8.91 -28.01
C LYS A 70 -4.32 9.28 -27.71
N ASP A 71 -5.14 8.30 -27.33
CA ASP A 71 -6.55 8.45 -26.98
C ASP A 71 -6.77 8.77 -25.48
N LEU A 72 -5.73 8.63 -24.64
CA LEU A 72 -5.76 8.99 -23.22
C LEU A 72 -5.52 10.50 -23.06
N PRO A 73 -6.55 11.30 -22.72
CA PRO A 73 -6.43 12.75 -22.70
C PRO A 73 -5.57 13.24 -21.53
N LEU A 74 -4.73 14.23 -21.78
CA LEU A 74 -4.07 15.02 -20.73
C LEU A 74 -4.94 16.24 -20.39
N ASN A 75 -5.98 16.03 -19.56
CA ASN A 75 -7.04 17.01 -19.36
C ASN A 75 -6.51 18.39 -18.96
N SER A 76 -6.81 19.40 -19.78
CA SER A 76 -6.47 20.80 -19.50
C SER A 76 -4.99 21.03 -19.16
N LYS A 77 -4.10 20.23 -19.77
CA LYS A 77 -2.64 20.29 -19.64
C LYS A 77 -2.10 21.69 -19.92
N ILE A 78 -1.27 22.18 -19.01
CA ILE A 78 -0.46 23.40 -19.14
C ILE A 78 0.95 23.03 -19.63
N SER A 79 1.61 22.09 -18.96
CA SER A 79 3.01 21.71 -19.23
C SER A 79 3.27 20.27 -18.83
N ILE A 80 4.14 19.58 -19.55
CA ILE A 80 4.63 18.24 -19.18
C ILE A 80 5.86 18.42 -18.31
N THR A 81 5.91 17.77 -17.16
CA THR A 81 7.06 17.82 -16.25
C THR A 81 8.00 16.65 -16.47
N GLN A 82 7.46 15.49 -16.84
CA GLN A 82 8.23 14.29 -17.14
C GLN A 82 7.43 13.37 -18.07
N SER A 83 8.10 12.66 -18.96
CA SER A 83 7.50 11.55 -19.68
C SER A 83 8.56 10.53 -20.06
N TYR A 84 8.24 9.26 -19.92
CA TYR A 84 9.15 8.17 -20.25
C TYR A 84 8.40 6.88 -20.57
N GLU A 85 9.10 5.97 -21.20
CA GLU A 85 8.70 4.57 -21.38
C GLU A 85 9.65 3.64 -20.65
N ALA A 86 9.12 2.50 -20.22
CA ALA A 86 9.85 1.40 -19.64
C ALA A 86 9.47 0.10 -20.37
N THR A 87 10.49 -0.60 -20.84
CA THR A 87 10.36 -1.96 -21.40
C THR A 87 11.06 -2.95 -20.48
N TYR A 88 10.55 -4.17 -20.44
CA TYR A 88 11.04 -5.20 -19.51
C TYR A 88 11.65 -6.35 -20.30
N PRO A 89 12.96 -6.65 -20.12
CA PRO A 89 13.58 -7.79 -20.78
C PRO A 89 12.82 -9.09 -20.54
N ASN A 90 12.58 -9.85 -21.62
CA ASN A 90 11.82 -11.12 -21.61
C ASN A 90 10.33 -10.99 -21.26
N SER A 91 9.75 -9.80 -21.44
CA SER A 91 8.32 -9.54 -21.27
C SER A 91 7.78 -8.76 -22.47
N SER A 92 6.52 -9.03 -22.85
CA SER A 92 5.71 -8.22 -23.78
C SER A 92 5.12 -6.96 -23.13
N ALA A 93 5.41 -6.74 -21.85
CA ALA A 93 4.89 -5.59 -21.14
C ALA A 93 5.63 -4.32 -21.53
N GLU A 94 4.88 -3.32 -21.99
CA GLU A 94 5.34 -1.94 -22.14
C GLU A 94 4.63 -1.05 -21.12
N HIS A 95 5.37 -0.07 -20.60
CA HIS A 95 4.84 0.90 -19.66
C HIS A 95 5.22 2.30 -20.14
N ALA A 96 4.25 3.20 -20.22
CA ALA A 96 4.47 4.62 -20.47
C ALA A 96 3.94 5.45 -19.32
N THR A 97 4.71 6.45 -18.86
CA THR A 97 4.27 7.40 -17.84
C THR A 97 4.39 8.83 -18.35
N VAL A 98 3.40 9.66 -18.01
CA VAL A 98 3.40 11.11 -18.22
C VAL A 98 3.06 11.80 -16.91
N GLU A 99 3.86 12.79 -16.55
CA GLU A 99 3.60 13.74 -15.49
C GLU A 99 3.36 15.13 -16.07
N PHE A 100 2.31 15.80 -15.63
CA PHE A 100 1.97 17.12 -16.15
C PHE A 100 1.19 17.97 -15.15
N ILE A 101 1.25 19.28 -15.38
CA ILE A 101 0.47 20.28 -14.64
C ILE A 101 -0.82 20.54 -15.41
N SER A 102 -1.96 20.47 -14.71
CA SER A 102 -3.27 20.78 -15.25
C SER A 102 -3.80 22.11 -14.68
N SER A 103 -4.51 22.87 -15.51
CA SER A 103 -5.23 24.09 -15.10
C SER A 103 -6.55 23.84 -14.34
N LYS A 104 -6.93 22.57 -14.13
CA LYS A 104 -8.09 22.15 -13.34
C LYS A 104 -7.69 21.65 -11.96
N SER A 105 -8.59 21.77 -10.99
CA SER A 105 -8.40 21.26 -9.64
C SER A 105 -8.38 19.73 -9.63
N ALA A 106 -7.86 19.15 -8.54
CA ALA A 106 -7.79 17.70 -8.41
C ALA A 106 -9.18 17.05 -8.47
N GLU A 107 -10.19 17.61 -7.80
CA GLU A 107 -11.58 17.13 -7.85
C GLU A 107 -12.16 17.13 -9.27
N VAL A 108 -11.92 18.21 -10.03
CA VAL A 108 -12.40 18.30 -11.42
C VAL A 108 -11.73 17.24 -12.30
N ASN A 109 -10.43 17.03 -12.12
CA ASN A 109 -9.71 15.99 -12.86
C ASN A 109 -10.13 14.57 -12.46
N TYR A 110 -10.35 14.32 -11.18
CA TYR A 110 -10.85 13.03 -10.69
C TYR A 110 -12.17 12.68 -11.38
N ASN A 111 -13.13 13.60 -11.34
CA ASN A 111 -14.43 13.41 -11.99
C ASN A 111 -14.30 13.28 -13.52
N PHE A 112 -13.42 14.06 -14.14
CA PHE A 112 -13.16 13.98 -15.57
C PHE A 112 -12.66 12.58 -15.98
N TYR A 113 -11.62 12.07 -15.32
CA TYR A 113 -11.05 10.76 -15.68
C TYR A 113 -11.98 9.60 -15.35
N LEU A 114 -12.71 9.69 -14.23
CA LEU A 114 -13.73 8.70 -13.90
C LEU A 114 -14.84 8.64 -14.96
N LYS A 115 -15.25 9.81 -15.49
CA LYS A 115 -16.23 9.88 -16.58
C LYS A 115 -15.63 9.34 -17.89
N TRP A 116 -14.44 9.81 -18.27
CA TRP A 116 -13.75 9.37 -19.49
C TRP A 116 -13.56 7.85 -19.51
N ALA A 117 -13.14 7.26 -18.39
CA ALA A 117 -12.97 5.81 -18.28
C ALA A 117 -14.28 5.06 -18.59
N LYS A 118 -15.39 5.48 -17.97
CA LYS A 118 -16.72 4.88 -18.21
C LYS A 118 -17.19 5.06 -19.65
N ASP A 119 -17.03 6.26 -20.21
CA ASP A 119 -17.43 6.57 -21.59
C ASP A 119 -16.62 5.75 -22.62
N ASN A 120 -15.39 5.34 -22.28
CA ASN A 120 -14.47 4.62 -23.16
C ASN A 120 -14.32 3.13 -22.81
N GLY A 121 -15.27 2.59 -22.04
CA GLY A 121 -15.37 1.16 -21.76
C GLY A 121 -14.25 0.60 -20.88
N TRP A 122 -13.67 1.41 -20.00
CA TRP A 122 -12.72 0.96 -18.98
C TRP A 122 -13.44 0.52 -17.71
N ASP A 123 -12.99 -0.58 -17.13
CA ASP A 123 -13.43 -1.00 -15.80
C ASP A 123 -12.72 -0.17 -14.73
N VAL A 124 -13.48 0.38 -13.78
CA VAL A 124 -12.94 1.06 -12.60
C VAL A 124 -12.68 0.03 -11.52
N ILE A 125 -11.42 -0.38 -11.37
CA ILE A 125 -11.01 -1.43 -10.43
C ILE A 125 -10.82 -0.86 -9.02
N ASN A 126 -10.25 0.35 -8.92
CA ASN A 126 -10.09 1.03 -7.66
C ASN A 126 -10.11 2.55 -7.86
N SER A 127 -10.62 3.28 -6.87
CA SER A 127 -10.65 4.74 -6.86
C SER A 127 -10.74 5.27 -5.44
N SER A 128 -10.05 6.37 -5.16
CA SER A 128 -10.24 7.14 -3.94
C SER A 128 -10.06 8.62 -4.21
N ASP A 129 -10.87 9.42 -3.54
CA ASP A 129 -10.73 10.86 -3.50
C ASP A 129 -10.60 11.31 -2.05
N ASN A 130 -9.43 11.79 -1.66
CA ASN A 130 -9.17 12.29 -0.31
C ASN A 130 -9.50 13.77 -0.22
N GLY A 131 -10.76 14.13 -0.49
CA GLY A 131 -11.28 15.49 -0.39
C GLY A 131 -10.58 16.49 -1.31
N GLY A 132 -10.20 16.08 -2.52
CA GLY A 132 -9.57 16.97 -3.50
C GLY A 132 -8.11 17.35 -3.23
N PHE A 133 -7.45 16.74 -2.24
CA PHE A 133 -6.00 16.93 -2.00
C PHE A 133 -5.15 15.95 -2.78
N VAL A 134 -5.49 14.66 -2.68
CA VAL A 134 -4.89 13.56 -3.42
C VAL A 134 -5.99 12.59 -3.80
N SER A 135 -6.06 12.25 -5.07
CA SER A 135 -6.99 11.26 -5.59
C SER A 135 -6.20 10.23 -6.40
N PHE A 136 -6.64 8.98 -6.36
CA PHE A 136 -6.08 7.92 -7.19
C PHE A 136 -7.19 7.20 -7.94
N LEU A 137 -6.87 6.76 -9.15
CA LEU A 137 -7.75 5.99 -10.02
C LEU A 137 -6.95 4.85 -10.63
N TYR A 138 -7.56 3.67 -10.67
CA TYR A 138 -6.98 2.49 -11.31
C TYR A 138 -8.02 1.84 -12.22
N PHE A 139 -7.72 1.82 -13.51
CA PHE A 139 -8.58 1.34 -14.58
C PHE A 139 -7.97 0.14 -15.26
N ARG A 140 -8.83 -0.72 -15.82
CA ARG A 140 -8.40 -1.90 -16.54
C ARG A 140 -9.26 -2.19 -17.76
N LYS A 141 -8.61 -2.64 -18.83
CA LYS A 141 -9.16 -3.43 -19.93
C LYS A 141 -8.44 -4.77 -19.97
N VAL A 142 -8.79 -5.65 -20.91
CA VAL A 142 -8.29 -7.04 -20.96
C VAL A 142 -6.76 -7.12 -20.83
N SER A 143 -6.01 -6.31 -21.58
CA SER A 143 -4.54 -6.30 -21.56
C SER A 143 -3.93 -4.96 -21.19
N GLU A 144 -4.75 -3.97 -20.87
CA GLU A 144 -4.32 -2.60 -20.63
C GLU A 144 -4.70 -2.17 -19.22
N GLN A 145 -3.84 -1.39 -18.59
CA GLN A 145 -4.07 -0.85 -17.26
C GLN A 145 -3.66 0.61 -17.21
N ILE A 146 -4.44 1.41 -16.48
CA ILE A 146 -4.11 2.82 -16.24
C ILE A 146 -4.13 3.06 -14.74
N ASN A 147 -3.07 3.68 -14.23
CA ASN A 147 -3.03 4.28 -12.91
C ASN A 147 -2.91 5.80 -13.07
N ILE A 148 -3.79 6.54 -12.38
CA ILE A 148 -3.75 8.00 -12.35
C ILE A 148 -3.64 8.43 -10.90
N THR A 149 -2.62 9.22 -10.60
CA THR A 149 -2.52 9.97 -9.35
C THR A 149 -2.72 11.45 -9.64
N ILE A 150 -3.61 12.08 -8.88
CA ILE A 150 -3.97 13.49 -9.02
C ILE A 150 -3.70 14.16 -7.69
N ARG A 151 -2.86 15.20 -7.68
CA ARG A 151 -2.53 15.95 -6.47
C ARG A 151 -2.92 17.42 -6.66
N ALA A 152 -3.58 18.02 -5.68
CA ALA A 152 -3.79 19.46 -5.67
C ALA A 152 -2.44 20.19 -5.73
N SER A 153 -2.32 21.18 -6.59
CA SER A 153 -1.08 21.94 -6.66
C SER A 153 -0.86 22.71 -5.36
N ALA A 154 0.36 22.66 -4.83
CA ALA A 154 0.76 23.49 -3.70
C ALA A 154 0.73 24.99 -4.03
N LYS A 155 0.73 25.35 -5.32
CA LYS A 155 0.76 26.75 -5.78
C LYS A 155 -0.63 27.39 -5.80
N THR A 156 -1.65 26.65 -6.24
CA THR A 156 -3.02 27.16 -6.37
C THR A 156 -4.04 26.02 -6.21
N ALA A 157 -5.13 26.26 -5.48
CA ALA A 157 -6.21 25.28 -5.31
C ALA A 157 -6.96 24.91 -6.61
N THR A 158 -6.80 25.72 -7.67
CA THR A 158 -7.48 25.53 -8.96
C THR A 158 -6.67 24.69 -9.96
N SER A 159 -5.44 24.31 -9.65
CA SER A 159 -4.59 23.47 -10.50
C SER A 159 -4.22 22.17 -9.80
N SER A 160 -3.72 21.21 -10.58
CA SER A 160 -3.29 19.92 -10.05
C SER A 160 -2.08 19.40 -10.81
N ASP A 161 -1.23 18.68 -10.09
CA ASP A 161 -0.14 17.88 -10.65
C ASP A 161 -0.67 16.45 -10.85
N ILE A 162 -0.49 15.90 -12.05
CA ILE A 162 -1.07 14.62 -12.46
C ILE A 162 0.02 13.71 -12.97
N THR A 163 0.04 12.48 -12.47
CA THR A 163 0.86 11.37 -12.99
C THR A 163 -0.08 10.33 -13.56
N ILE A 164 0.13 9.96 -14.82
CA ILE A 164 -0.58 8.87 -15.50
C ILE A 164 0.42 7.82 -15.92
N SER A 165 0.23 6.60 -15.45
CA SER A 165 0.97 5.42 -15.84
C SER A 165 0.06 4.48 -16.61
N TYR A 166 0.45 4.11 -17.83
CA TYR A 166 -0.25 3.18 -18.70
C TYR A 166 0.61 1.94 -18.93
N VAL A 167 0.01 0.76 -18.79
CA VAL A 167 0.67 -0.52 -19.04
C VAL A 167 -0.11 -1.29 -20.08
N ASP A 168 0.57 -1.76 -21.12
CA ASP A 168 0.08 -2.76 -22.08
C ASP A 168 0.83 -4.07 -21.85
N LEU A 169 0.11 -5.16 -21.64
CA LEU A 169 0.68 -6.49 -21.37
C LEU A 169 0.96 -7.31 -22.65
N ASN A 170 0.52 -6.83 -23.82
CA ASN A 170 0.43 -7.65 -25.04
C ASN A 170 1.26 -7.12 -26.23
N LYS A 171 2.25 -6.26 -26.01
CA LYS A 171 3.04 -5.70 -27.10
C LYS A 171 4.21 -6.56 -27.57
#